data_AF-A0AAV2R653-F1
#
_entry.id   AF-A0AAV2R653-F1
#
_cell.length_a   1.000
_cell.length_b   1.000
_cell.length_c   1.000
_cell.angle_alpha   90.00
_cell.angle_beta   90.00
_cell.angle_gamma   90.00
#
_symmetry.space_group_name_H-M   'P 1'
#
loop_
_entity.id
_entity.type
_entity.pdbx_description
1 polymer ?
#
loop_
_entity_poly.entity_id
_entity_poly.type
_entity_poly.pdbx_seq_one_letter_code
_entity_poly.pdbx_strand_id
1 'polypeptide(L)'
;GKESGSFLWMVKRDPPSYFFGTIHVPYTRVWEHIPENTKRAFHMADNVFFELDLTDPYTISALTTCQLLPKGENLSDVLPGELYRRLKRHLEYVKGQMPRWMTPDQKGRGLYADYLFNAIT
;
A
#
# COMPACT_ATOMS: atom_id res chain seq x y z
N GLY A 1 23.51 -20.50 -5.12
CA GLY A 1 23.10 -20.03 -3.79
C GLY A 1 21.63 -19.67 -3.85
N LYS A 2 20.85 -20.00 -2.81
CA LYS A 2 19.43 -19.63 -2.73
C LYS A 2 19.39 -18.12 -2.42
N GLU A 3 19.02 -17.29 -3.40
CA GLU A 3 18.87 -15.84 -3.17
C GLU A 3 17.83 -15.62 -2.07
N SER A 4 18.24 -14.98 -0.97
CA SER A 4 17.33 -14.52 0.08
C SER A 4 16.38 -13.46 -0.50
N GLY A 5 15.12 -13.52 -0.06
CA GLY A 5 13.94 -12.97 -0.73
C GLY A 5 14.14 -11.64 -1.47
N SER A 6 14.05 -11.70 -2.80
CA SER A 6 14.16 -10.54 -3.69
C SER A 6 12.99 -9.57 -3.64
N PHE A 7 12.02 -9.82 -2.76
CA PHE A 7 10.76 -9.09 -2.66
C PHE A 7 10.08 -8.88 -4.03
N LEU A 8 10.28 -9.83 -4.94
CA LEU A 8 9.73 -9.84 -6.29
C LEU A 8 8.65 -10.92 -6.33
N TRP A 9 7.39 -10.49 -6.33
CA TRP A 9 6.22 -11.36 -6.35
C TRP A 9 5.65 -11.45 -7.76
N MET A 10 5.54 -12.65 -8.30
CA MET A 10 4.92 -12.86 -9.61
C MET A 10 3.39 -12.98 -9.47
N VAL A 11 2.67 -12.23 -10.29
CA VAL A 11 1.24 -12.42 -10.56
C VAL A 11 1.12 -13.36 -11.74
N LYS A 12 0.49 -14.53 -11.54
CA LYS A 12 0.32 -15.54 -12.60
C LYS A 12 -0.69 -15.04 -13.64
N ARG A 13 -0.19 -14.59 -14.80
CA ARG A 13 -0.94 -14.18 -15.98
C ARG A 13 -0.07 -14.29 -17.24
N ASP A 14 -0.67 -14.14 -18.40
CA ASP A 14 0.02 -14.11 -19.70
C ASP A 14 -0.25 -12.75 -20.41
N PRO A 15 0.77 -11.93 -20.71
CA PRO A 15 2.17 -12.08 -20.28
C PRO A 15 2.31 -11.91 -18.75
N PRO A 16 3.40 -12.43 -18.13
CA PRO A 16 3.59 -12.37 -16.69
C PRO A 16 3.69 -10.94 -16.17
N SER A 17 3.26 -10.72 -14.93
CA SER A 17 3.45 -9.44 -14.24
C SER A 17 4.11 -9.67 -12.89
N TYR A 18 4.88 -8.68 -12.45
CA TYR A 18 5.64 -8.75 -11.21
C TYR A 18 5.30 -7.53 -10.35
N PHE A 19 5.20 -7.76 -9.05
CA PHE A 19 5.12 -6.73 -8.02
C PHE A 19 6.45 -6.72 -7.27
N PHE A 20 7.01 -5.53 -7.06
CA PHE A 20 8.27 -5.32 -6.35
C PHE A 20 8.09 -4.21 -5.32
N GLY A 21 8.40 -4.47 -4.05
CA GLY A 21 8.24 -3.52 -2.93
C GLY A 21 8.93 -4.06 -1.66
N THR A 22 9.42 -3.30 -0.68
CA THR A 22 9.05 -1.97 -0.15
C THR A 22 10.28 -1.05 -0.16
N ILE A 23 10.29 -0.01 -0.99
CA ILE A 23 11.43 0.90 -1.09
C ILE A 23 10.94 2.34 -1.24
N HIS A 24 10.74 3.03 -0.10
CA HIS A 24 10.68 4.51 -0.06
C HIS A 24 12.09 5.05 0.23
N VAL A 25 13.02 4.82 -0.70
CA VAL A 25 14.37 5.38 -0.63
C VAL A 25 14.82 5.77 -2.04
N PRO A 26 15.67 6.81 -2.20
CA PRO A 26 16.15 7.21 -3.51
C PRO A 26 16.82 6.04 -4.22
N TYR A 27 16.32 5.65 -5.40
CA TYR A 27 16.81 4.47 -6.12
C TYR A 27 18.32 4.54 -6.37
N THR A 28 18.86 5.75 -6.59
CA THR A 28 20.30 6.00 -6.78
C THR A 28 21.17 5.56 -5.62
N ARG A 29 20.61 5.46 -4.41
CA ARG A 29 21.33 5.02 -3.20
C ARG A 29 21.23 3.53 -2.94
N VAL A 30 20.28 2.84 -3.57
CA VAL A 30 19.99 1.43 -3.26
C VAL A 30 20.06 0.49 -4.45
N TRP A 31 20.18 1.01 -5.68
CA TRP A 31 20.19 0.19 -6.90
C TRP A 31 21.22 -0.94 -6.87
N GLU A 32 22.43 -0.64 -6.39
CA GLU A 32 23.50 -1.64 -6.25
C GLU A 32 23.17 -2.78 -5.27
N HIS A 33 22.24 -2.55 -4.35
CA HIS A 33 21.79 -3.54 -3.36
C HIS A 33 20.54 -4.31 -3.81
N ILE A 34 19.96 -3.97 -4.96
CA ILE A 34 18.81 -4.68 -5.52
C ILE A 34 19.28 -6.02 -6.10
N PRO A 35 18.59 -7.14 -5.79
CA PRO A 35 18.93 -8.45 -6.36
C PRO A 35 18.88 -8.49 -7.89
N GLU A 36 19.77 -9.28 -8.50
CA GLU A 36 19.92 -9.35 -9.97
C GLU A 36 18.69 -9.91 -10.68
N ASN A 37 17.94 -10.81 -10.04
CA ASN A 37 16.67 -11.29 -10.58
C ASN A 37 15.64 -10.14 -10.72
N THR A 38 15.61 -9.20 -9.77
CA THR A 38 14.77 -8.00 -9.83
C THR A 38 15.24 -7.04 -10.91
N LYS A 39 16.55 -6.75 -11.00
CA LYS A 39 17.09 -5.90 -12.08
C LYS A 39 16.74 -6.45 -13.46
N ARG A 40 16.87 -7.77 -13.66
CA ARG A 40 16.45 -8.44 -14.90
C ARG A 40 14.96 -8.29 -15.18
N ALA A 41 14.10 -8.42 -14.16
CA ALA A 41 12.66 -8.23 -14.34
C ALA A 41 12.32 -6.80 -14.78
N PHE A 42 13.01 -5.77 -14.25
CA PHE A 42 12.87 -4.39 -14.74
C PHE A 42 13.32 -4.24 -16.19
N HIS A 43 14.47 -4.81 -16.56
CA HIS A 43 14.99 -4.71 -17.93
C HIS A 43 14.15 -5.44 -18.98
N MET A 44 13.50 -6.53 -18.60
CA MET A 44 12.68 -7.35 -19.50
C MET A 44 11.23 -6.90 -19.58
N ALA A 45 10.79 -6.01 -18.69
CA ALA A 45 9.42 -5.54 -18.67
C ALA A 45 9.14 -4.58 -19.83
N ASP A 46 8.10 -4.86 -20.62
CA ASP A 46 7.62 -3.92 -21.64
C ASP A 46 7.09 -2.61 -21.02
N ASN A 47 6.56 -2.70 -19.80
CA ASN A 47 6.00 -1.56 -19.06
C ASN A 47 6.36 -1.67 -17.58
N VAL A 48 6.74 -0.54 -16.98
CA VAL A 48 7.03 -0.40 -15.56
C VAL A 48 6.15 0.71 -14.99
N PHE A 49 5.37 0.39 -13.97
CA PHE A 49 4.49 1.33 -13.28
C PHE A 49 5.04 1.60 -11.89
N PHE A 50 5.25 2.88 -11.59
CA PHE A 50 5.71 3.34 -10.27
C PHE A 50 4.53 3.76 -9.40
N GLU A 51 4.83 4.17 -8.17
CA GLU A 51 3.85 4.78 -7.27
C GLU A 51 3.15 5.96 -7.96
N LEU A 52 1.85 6.09 -7.70
CA LEU A 52 1.07 7.20 -8.23
C LEU A 52 1.54 8.52 -7.62
N ASP A 53 1.65 9.56 -8.44
CA ASP A 53 1.99 10.90 -7.98
C ASP A 53 0.78 11.53 -7.29
N LEU A 54 0.73 11.42 -5.96
CA LEU A 54 -0.32 12.04 -5.15
C LEU A 54 -0.18 13.56 -5.01
N THR A 55 0.83 14.18 -5.65
CA THR A 55 0.96 15.65 -5.75
C THR A 55 0.32 16.20 -7.01
N ASP A 56 0.07 15.36 -8.02
CA ASP A 56 -0.63 15.73 -9.24
C ASP A 56 -2.15 15.82 -9.01
N PRO A 57 -2.77 17.01 -9.19
CA PRO A 57 -4.21 17.17 -9.03
C PRO A 57 -5.04 16.27 -9.96
N TYR A 58 -4.53 15.94 -11.15
CA TYR A 58 -5.23 15.05 -12.07
C TYR A 58 -5.27 13.62 -11.53
N THR A 59 -4.14 13.11 -11.05
CA THR A 59 -4.04 11.81 -10.37
C THR A 59 -4.99 11.72 -9.18
N ILE A 60 -5.04 12.75 -8.32
CA ILE A 60 -5.97 12.81 -7.20
C ILE A 60 -7.44 12.79 -7.65
N SER A 61 -7.78 13.56 -8.70
CA SER A 61 -9.14 13.59 -9.25
C SER A 61 -9.56 12.23 -9.82
N ALA A 62 -8.66 11.54 -10.53
CA ALA A 62 -8.93 10.23 -11.09
C ALA A 62 -9.11 9.18 -9.98
N LEU A 63 -8.22 9.18 -8.98
CA LEU A 63 -8.32 8.30 -7.80
C LEU A 63 -9.62 8.51 -7.03
N THR A 64 -10.05 9.75 -6.84
CA THR A 64 -11.29 10.09 -6.13
C THR A 64 -12.51 9.46 -6.80
N THR A 65 -12.46 9.30 -8.13
CA THR A 65 -13.53 8.67 -8.91
C THR A 65 -13.47 7.14 -8.84
N CYS A 66 -12.26 6.57 -8.79
CA CYS A 66 -12.05 5.12 -8.81
C CYS A 66 -12.04 4.44 -7.43
N GLN A 67 -11.95 5.20 -6.33
CA GLN A 67 -11.81 4.65 -4.97
C GLN A 67 -13.10 3.99 -4.44
N LEU A 68 -14.26 4.35 -4.98
CA LEU A 68 -15.54 3.83 -4.54
C LEU A 68 -15.87 2.53 -5.27
N LEU A 69 -16.48 1.58 -4.56
CA LEU A 69 -17.00 0.38 -5.21
C LEU A 69 -18.08 0.76 -6.23
N PRO A 70 -18.18 0.04 -7.37
CA PRO A 70 -19.21 0.29 -8.35
C PRO A 70 -20.61 0.27 -7.73
N LYS A 71 -21.56 1.00 -8.33
CA LYS A 71 -22.98 0.99 -7.95
C LYS A 71 -23.28 1.37 -6.48
N GLY A 72 -22.32 1.97 -5.77
CA GLY A 72 -22.50 2.35 -4.37
C GLY A 72 -22.47 1.18 -3.39
N GLU A 73 -21.85 0.06 -3.78
CA GLU A 73 -21.62 -1.09 -2.90
C GLU A 73 -20.65 -0.74 -1.76
N ASN A 74 -20.71 -1.52 -0.69
CA ASN A 74 -19.79 -1.44 0.44
C ASN A 74 -18.93 -2.69 0.53
N LEU A 75 -17.84 -2.62 1.30
CA LEU A 75 -16.97 -3.77 1.54
C LEU A 75 -17.70 -4.97 2.15
N SER A 76 -18.79 -4.75 2.88
CA SER A 76 -19.65 -5.81 3.42
C SER A 76 -20.34 -6.63 2.33
N ASP A 77 -20.54 -6.04 1.15
CA ASP A 77 -21.33 -6.62 0.06
C ASP A 77 -20.44 -7.52 -0.82
N VAL A 78 -19.13 -7.24 -0.86
CA VAL A 78 -18.16 -7.94 -1.72
C VAL A 78 -17.23 -8.90 -0.97
N LEU A 79 -16.99 -8.68 0.33
CA LEU A 79 -16.11 -9.54 1.11
C LEU A 79 -16.87 -10.70 1.75
N PRO A 80 -16.28 -11.92 1.82
CA PRO A 80 -16.85 -13.00 2.62
C PRO A 80 -17.08 -12.55 4.07
N GLY A 81 -18.24 -12.90 4.63
CA GLY A 81 -18.67 -12.37 5.94
C GLY A 81 -17.68 -12.62 7.10
N GLU A 82 -16.95 -13.73 7.07
CA GLU A 82 -15.88 -13.99 8.05
C GLU A 82 -14.70 -13.02 7.89
N LEU A 83 -14.27 -12.78 6.66
CA LEU A 83 -13.18 -11.85 6.35
C LEU A 83 -13.54 -10.43 6.74
N TYR A 84 -14.76 -9.99 6.39
CA TYR A 84 -15.27 -8.67 6.79
C TYR A 84 -15.29 -8.49 8.30
N ARG A 85 -15.75 -9.51 9.05
CA ARG A 85 -15.77 -9.47 10.52
C ARG A 85 -14.37 -9.43 11.11
N ARG A 86 -13.41 -10.17 10.54
CA ARG A 86 -12.00 -10.12 10.94
C ARG A 86 -11.40 -8.73 10.70
N LEU A 87 -11.68 -8.13 9.54
CA LEU A 87 -11.26 -6.77 9.21
C LEU A 87 -11.80 -5.75 10.21
N LYS A 88 -13.12 -5.73 10.46
CA LYS A 88 -13.74 -4.83 11.45
C LYS A 88 -13.10 -4.92 12.83
N ARG A 89 -12.95 -6.15 13.34
CA ARG A 89 -12.33 -6.37 14.66
C ARG A 89 -10.88 -5.88 14.71
N HIS A 90 -10.14 -5.99 13.61
CA HIS A 90 -8.78 -5.49 13.53
C HIS A 90 -8.73 -3.96 13.55
N LEU A 91 -9.65 -3.29 12.83
CA LEU A 91 -9.77 -1.83 12.85
C LEU A 91 -10.13 -1.30 14.24
N GLU A 92 -11.03 -1.98 14.97
CA GLU A 92 -11.34 -1.63 16.37
C GLU A 92 -10.12 -1.78 17.29
N TYR A 93 -9.33 -2.84 17.09
CA TYR A 93 -8.07 -3.00 17.81
C TYR A 93 -7.09 -1.85 17.51
N VAL A 94 -6.92 -1.50 16.23
CA VAL A 94 -6.07 -0.38 15.79
C VAL A 94 -6.53 0.93 16.43
N LYS A 95 -7.83 1.23 16.40
CA LYS A 95 -8.41 2.41 17.04
C LYS A 95 -8.06 2.48 18.51
N GLY A 96 -8.20 1.37 19.24
CA GLY A 96 -7.87 1.29 20.67
C GLY A 96 -6.38 1.41 20.98
N GLN A 97 -5.50 0.97 20.09
CA GLN A 97 -4.04 1.07 20.29
C GLN A 97 -3.44 2.40 19.84
N MET A 98 -4.07 3.08 18.88
CA MET A 98 -3.52 4.30 18.27
C MET A 98 -3.06 5.37 19.29
N PRO A 99 -3.78 5.67 20.39
CA PRO A 99 -3.30 6.62 21.41
C PRO A 99 -1.95 6.26 22.06
N ARG A 100 -1.62 4.96 22.12
CA ARG A 100 -0.36 4.42 22.67
C ARG A 100 0.77 4.44 21.65
N TRP A 101 0.45 4.38 20.36
CA TRP A 101 1.44 4.45 19.28
C TRP A 101 1.84 5.89 18.92
N MET A 102 1.03 6.87 19.32
CA MET A 102 1.34 8.27 19.11
C MET A 102 2.52 8.74 19.95
N THR A 103 3.44 9.43 19.28
CA THR A 103 4.58 10.11 19.92
C THR A 103 4.11 11.37 20.68
N PRO A 104 4.86 11.81 21.71
CA PRO A 104 4.59 13.07 22.39
C PRO A 104 4.59 14.28 21.45
N ASP A 105 5.47 14.31 20.44
CA ASP A 105 5.52 15.40 19.45
C ASP A 105 4.24 15.48 18.62
N GLN A 106 3.71 14.34 18.14
CA GLN A 106 2.42 14.30 17.42
C GLN A 106 1.27 14.85 18.27
N LYS A 107 1.22 14.49 19.56
CA LYS A 107 0.23 15.02 20.51
C LYS A 107 0.39 16.52 20.72
N GLY A 108 1.64 17.00 20.84
CA GLY A 108 1.97 18.42 21.00
C GLY A 108 1.57 19.30 19.81
N ARG A 109 1.43 18.71 18.61
CA ARG A 109 0.96 19.39 17.39
C ARG A 109 -0.57 19.39 17.22
N GLY A 110 -1.31 18.93 18.23
CA GLY A 110 -2.78 18.88 18.19
C GLY A 110 -3.34 17.73 17.33
N LEU A 111 -2.52 16.73 16.99
CA LEU A 111 -3.04 15.49 16.39
C LEU A 111 -3.65 14.64 17.51
N TYR A 112 -4.88 14.18 17.32
CA TYR A 112 -5.56 13.27 18.25
C TYR A 112 -5.74 11.91 17.60
N ALA A 113 -5.75 10.84 18.42
CA ALA A 113 -5.85 9.47 17.92
C ALA A 113 -7.10 9.25 17.06
N ASP A 114 -8.25 9.79 17.46
CA ASP A 114 -9.48 9.67 16.68
C ASP A 114 -9.39 10.43 15.35
N TYR A 115 -8.74 11.59 15.32
CA TYR A 115 -8.50 12.33 14.08
C TYR A 115 -7.62 11.54 13.11
N LEU A 116 -6.53 10.96 13.61
CA LEU A 116 -5.62 10.13 12.80
C LEU A 116 -6.30 8.85 12.32
N PHE A 117 -7.12 8.22 13.16
CA PHE A 117 -7.87 7.02 12.79
C PHE A 117 -8.89 7.34 11.69
N ASN A 118 -9.67 8.41 11.85
CA ASN A 118 -10.66 8.82 10.85
C ASN A 118 -10.02 9.31 9.54
N ALA A 119 -8.77 9.77 9.56
CA ALA A 119 -8.06 10.15 8.35
C ALA A 119 -7.63 8.95 7.48
N ILE A 120 -7.65 7.72 8.03
CA ILE A 120 -7.20 6.50 7.35
C ILE A 120 -8.33 5.48 7.10
N THR A 121 -9.55 5.74 7.56
CA THR A 121 -10.73 4.87 7.42
C THR A 121 -11.90 5.62 6.82
#